data_AF-A0A964MZ95-F1
#
_entry.id   AF-A0A964MZ95-F1
#
_cell.length_a   1.000
_cell.length_b   1.000
_cell.length_c   1.000
_cell.angle_alpha   90.00
_cell.angle_beta   90.00
_cell.angle_gamma   90.00
#
_symmetry.space_group_name_H-M   'P 1'
#
loop_
_entity.id
_entity.type
_entity.pdbx_description
1 polymer ?
#
loop_
_entity_poly.entity_id
_entity_poly.type
_entity_poly.pdbx_seq_one_letter_code
_entity_poly.pdbx_strand_id
1 'polypeptide(L)' 'MAAGDDARARIQRFLVTGDNRLKQGVAHAKVRESWEQGLAVAREAGLEETVRPLVEARLADLERPGRKES' A
#
# COMPACT_ATOMS: atom_id res chain seq x y z
N MET A 1 10.87 22.12 6.12
CA MET A 1 10.05 21.11 5.42
C MET A 1 9.16 20.44 6.46
N ALA A 2 7.86 20.35 6.20
CA ALA A 2 6.90 19.87 7.19
C ALA A 2 6.99 18.34 7.28
N ALA A 3 7.13 17.79 8.49
CA ALA A 3 7.25 16.35 8.74
C ALA A 3 6.13 15.49 8.10
N GLY A 4 4.97 16.09 7.77
CA GLY A 4 3.89 15.43 7.05
C GLY A 4 4.18 15.15 5.57
N ASP A 5 5.08 15.91 4.92
CA ASP A 5 5.45 15.70 3.52
C ASP A 5 6.40 14.49 3.39
N ASP A 6 7.38 14.37 4.28
CA ASP A 6 8.25 13.21 4.42
C ASP A 6 7.47 11.92 4.70
N ALA A 7 6.46 12.00 5.57
CA ALA A 7 5.59 10.85 5.86
C ALA A 7 4.80 10.41 4.62
N ARG A 8 4.17 11.35 3.90
CA ARG A 8 3.47 11.04 2.64
C ARG A 8 4.39 10.41 1.60
N ALA A 9 5.59 10.95 1.43
CA ALA A 9 6.56 10.40 0.49
C ALA A 9 6.96 8.96 0.86
N ARG A 10 7.16 8.66 2.15
CA ARG A 10 7.45 7.30 2.63
C ARG A 10 6.27 6.35 2.39
N ILE A 11 5.05 6.78 2.71
CA ILE A 11 3.82 5.99 2.49
C ILE A 11 3.66 5.67 1.00
N GLN A 12 3.79 6.67 0.13
CA GLN A 12 3.71 6.51 -1.32
C GLN A 12 4.75 5.49 -1.80
N ARG A 13 5.99 5.56 -1.29
CA ARG A 13 7.04 4.61 -1.64
C ARG A 13 6.67 3.18 -1.27
N PHE A 14 6.08 2.94 -0.09
CA PHE A 14 5.61 1.62 0.32
C PHE A 14 4.48 1.08 -0.57
N LEU A 15 3.51 1.93 -0.91
CA LEU A 15 2.41 1.57 -1.81
C LEU A 15 2.92 1.19 -3.22
N VAL A 16 3.79 2.04 -3.79
CA VAL A 16 4.43 1.80 -5.10
C VAL A 16 5.29 0.54 -5.08
N THR A 17 6.00 0.28 -3.98
CA THR A 17 6.82 -0.92 -3.84
C THR A 17 5.96 -2.18 -3.83
N GLY A 18 4.84 -2.18 -3.08
CA GLY A 18 3.90 -3.30 -3.08
C GLY A 18 3.27 -3.54 -4.46
N ASP A 19 2.87 -2.48 -5.17
CA ASP A 19 2.29 -2.58 -6.52
C ASP A 19 3.30 -3.15 -7.54
N ASN A 20 4.55 -2.72 -7.48
CA ASN A 20 5.63 -3.29 -8.30
C ASN A 20 5.89 -4.76 -7.97
N ARG A 21 5.89 -5.13 -6.68
CA ARG A 21 6.01 -6.53 -6.24
C ARG A 21 4.86 -7.39 -6.78
N LEU A 22 3.63 -6.87 -6.73
CA LEU A 22 2.46 -7.55 -7.28
C LEU A 22 2.60 -7.77 -8.79
N LYS A 23 2.98 -6.73 -9.53
CA LYS A 23 3.24 -6.80 -10.98
C LYS A 23 4.36 -7.79 -11.34
N GLN A 24 5.37 -7.91 -10.49
CA GLN A 24 6.48 -8.86 -10.66
C GLN A 24 6.10 -10.30 -10.25
N GLY A 25 4.88 -10.55 -9.80
CA GLY A 25 4.43 -11.88 -9.35
C GLY A 25 5.06 -12.31 -8.02
N VAL A 26 5.50 -11.36 -7.19
CA VAL A 26 5.98 -11.65 -5.84
C VAL A 26 4.82 -12.16 -4.99
N ALA A 27 5.11 -13.09 -4.07
CA ALA A 27 4.13 -13.65 -3.16
C ALA A 27 3.24 -12.58 -2.50
N HIS A 28 1.93 -12.83 -2.53
CA HIS A 28 0.89 -11.94 -1.99
C HIS A 28 1.18 -11.52 -0.55
N ALA A 29 1.77 -12.40 0.27
CA ALA A 29 2.22 -12.07 1.63
C ALA A 29 3.20 -10.89 1.69
N LYS A 30 4.20 -10.84 0.79
CA LYS A 30 5.18 -9.74 0.73
C LYS A 30 4.59 -8.46 0.16
N VAL A 31 3.63 -8.58 -0.76
CA VAL A 31 2.89 -7.42 -1.29
C VAL A 31 2.08 -6.78 -0.15
N ARG A 32 1.31 -7.60 0.56
CA ARG A 32 0.54 -7.21 1.74
C ARG A 32 1.41 -6.55 2.81
N GLU A 33 2.54 -7.15 3.16
CA GLU A 33 3.50 -6.59 4.12
C GLU A 33 3.94 -5.16 3.73
N SER A 34 4.17 -4.91 2.43
CA SER A 34 4.57 -3.59 1.93
C SER A 34 3.49 -2.54 2.19
N TRP A 35 2.22 -2.90 1.97
CA TRP A 35 1.10 -1.99 2.17
C TRP A 35 0.78 -1.78 3.66
N GLU A 36 0.91 -2.83 4.48
CA GLU A 36 0.78 -2.75 5.93
C GLU A 36 1.86 -1.85 6.56
N GLN A 37 3.10 -1.92 6.06
CA GLN A 37 4.16 -0.98 6.45
C GLN A 37 3.82 0.47 6.09
N GLY A 38 3.26 0.71 4.90
CA GLY A 38 2.77 2.04 4.50
C GLY A 38 1.66 2.54 5.43
N LEU A 39 0.75 1.66 5.84
CA LEU A 39 -0.33 2.00 6.77
C LEU A 39 0.20 2.31 8.17
N ALA A 40 1.21 1.58 8.66
CA ALA A 40 1.84 1.85 9.94
C ALA A 40 2.46 3.26 9.97
N VAL A 41 3.19 3.64 8.91
CA VAL A 41 3.74 5.00 8.78
C VAL A 41 2.62 6.05 8.69
N ALA A 42 1.53 5.74 7.98
CA ALA A 42 0.37 6.63 7.92
C ALA A 42 -0.26 6.83 9.30
N ARG A 43 -0.35 5.78 10.12
CA ARG A 43 -0.86 5.87 11.48
C ARG A 43 0.02 6.74 12.37
N GLU A 44 1.34 6.56 12.31
CA GLU A 44 2.27 7.41 13.06
C GLU A 44 2.21 8.88 12.63
N ALA A 45 1.93 9.13 11.36
CA ALA A 45 1.81 10.48 10.80
C ALA A 45 0.40 11.10 10.92
N GLY A 46 -0.59 10.37 11.46
CA GLY A 46 -1.99 10.82 11.52
C GLY A 46 -2.70 10.89 10.17
N LEU A 47 -2.19 10.17 9.16
CA LEU A 47 -2.73 10.08 7.80
C LEU A 47 -3.49 8.78 7.54
N GLU A 48 -3.71 7.96 8.58
CA GLU A 48 -4.39 6.67 8.48
C GLU A 48 -5.71 6.78 7.73
N GLU A 49 -6.51 7.80 8.02
CA GLU A 49 -7.87 7.99 7.48
C GLU A 49 -7.86 8.16 5.95
N THR A 50 -6.78 8.71 5.39
CA THR A 50 -6.60 8.84 3.94
C THR A 50 -6.00 7.58 3.31
N VAL A 51 -5.11 6.89 4.03
CA VAL A 51 -4.31 5.77 3.50
C VAL A 51 -4.99 4.42 3.69
N ARG A 52 -5.72 4.24 4.79
CA ARG A 52 -6.51 3.04 5.10
C ARG A 52 -7.40 2.60 3.93
N PRO A 53 -8.29 3.45 3.37
CA PRO A 53 -9.14 3.03 2.25
C PRO A 53 -8.32 2.65 0.99
N LEU A 54 -7.16 3.28 0.77
CA LEU A 54 -6.27 2.97 -0.34
C LEU A 54 -5.59 1.60 -0.19
N VAL A 55 -5.21 1.24 1.04
CA VAL A 55 -4.59 -0.06 1.36
C VAL A 55 -5.63 -1.17 1.34
N GLU A 56 -6.80 -0.94 1.94
CA GLU A 56 -7.90 -1.92 1.96
C GLU A 56 -8.40 -2.25 0.55
N ALA A 57 -8.55 -1.25 -0.33
CA ALA A 57 -8.93 -1.50 -1.72
C ALA A 57 -7.91 -2.38 -2.47
N ARG A 58 -6.61 -2.17 -2.22
CA ARG A 58 -5.52 -2.96 -2.83
C ARG A 58 -5.46 -4.38 -2.28
N LEU A 59 -5.66 -4.55 -0.97
CA LEU A 59 -5.75 -5.87 -0.35
C LEU A 59 -6.95 -6.66 -0.86
N ALA A 60 -8.11 -6.01 -1.00
CA ALA A 60 -9.29 -6.63 -1.58
C ALA A 60 -9.07 -7.04 -3.05
N ASP A 61 -8.31 -6.25 -3.82
CA ASP A 61 -7.90 -6.61 -5.19
C ASP A 61 -6.95 -7.82 -5.21
N LEU A 62 -6.00 -7.88 -4.28
CA LEU A 62 -5.07 -9.01 -4.09
C LEU A 62 -5.79 -10.32 -3.73
N GLU A 63 -6.86 -10.23 -2.93
CA GLU A 63 -7.71 -11.35 -2.52
C GLU A 63 -8.74 -11.75 -3.59
N ARG A 64 -8.89 -10.95 -4.66
CA ARG A 64 -9.63 -11.31 -5.87
C ARG A 64 -8.66 -11.88 -6.92
N PRO A 65 -8.37 -13.19 -6.93
CA PRO A 65 -7.64 -13.79 -8.03
C PRO A 65 -8.52 -13.75 -9.28
N GLY A 66 -8.28 -12.76 -10.14
CA GLY A 66 -8.83 -12.71 -11.49
C GLY A 66 -10.07 -11.82 -11.66
N ARG A 67 -9.81 -10.57 -12.03
CA ARG A 67 -10.50 -10.00 -13.20
C ARG A 67 -9.45 -9.68 -14.26
N LYS A 68 -8.94 -10.73 -14.90
CA LYS A 68 -8.57 -10.62 -16.32
C LYS A 68 -9.81 -11.00 -17.10
N GLU A 69 -10.51 -10.00 -17.63
CA GLU A 69 -11.44 -10.02 -18.78
C GLU A 69 -11.94 -8.57 -18.89
N SER A 70 -11.73 -7.83 -19.98
CA SER A 70 -11.62 -8.20 -21.39
C SER A 70 -10.58 -7.35 -22.14
#